data_AF-A0A933BKR9-F1
#
_entry.id   AF-A0A933BKR9-F1
#
_cell.length_a   1.000
_cell.length_b   1.000
_cell.length_c   1.000
_cell.angle_alpha   90.00
_cell.angle_beta   90.00
_cell.angle_gamma   90.00
#
_symmetry.space_group_name_H-M   'P 1'
#
loop_
_entity.id
_entity.type
_entity.pdbx_description
1 polymer ?
#
loop_
_entity_poly.entity_id
_entity_poly.type
_entity_poly.pdbx_seq_one_letter_code
_entity_poly.pdbx_strand_id
1 'polypeptide(L)'
;MNALYREFKGQGLTLLLIDMLEDRDLVAKVVKQRKYVAPVLLDSEGRAIAAYWVRATPTIIVIGRDGTVLAKVIGPRPWAQAEGRALLQALLKGGSAHGQ
;
A
#
# COMPACT_ATOMS: atom_id res chain seq x y z
N MET A 1 -3.10 -4.76 6.93
CA MET A 1 -3.05 -3.33 6.53
C MET A 1 -3.39 -2.38 7.67
N ASN A 2 -4.55 -2.49 8.33
CA ASN A 2 -4.91 -1.60 9.45
C ASN A 2 -3.84 -1.50 10.55
N ALA A 3 -3.32 -2.66 11.01
CA ALA A 3 -2.24 -2.69 12.00
C ALA A 3 -1.00 -1.93 11.52
N LEU A 4 -0.55 -2.18 10.30
CA LEU A 4 0.61 -1.51 9.70
C LEU A 4 0.41 -0.01 9.56
N TYR A 5 -0.76 0.43 9.09
CA TYR A 5 -1.05 1.85 8.98
C TYR A 5 -0.97 2.52 10.34
N ARG A 6 -1.61 1.96 11.38
CA ARG A 6 -1.56 2.55 12.73
C ARG A 6 -0.15 2.58 13.30
N GLU A 7 0.59 1.49 13.12
CA GLU A 7 1.95 1.33 13.64
C GLU A 7 2.91 2.33 12.98
N PHE A 8 2.93 2.40 11.65
CA PHE A 8 3.92 3.17 10.91
C PHE A 8 3.45 4.58 10.50
N LYS A 9 2.20 4.97 10.80
CA LYS A 9 1.73 6.34 10.58
C LYS A 9 2.60 7.30 11.38
N GLY A 10 3.12 8.34 10.70
CA GLY A 10 4.03 9.31 11.29
C GLY A 10 5.50 8.85 11.32
N GLN A 11 5.81 7.61 10.95
CA GLN A 11 7.18 7.09 10.86
C GLN A 11 7.76 7.18 9.44
N GLY A 12 7.06 7.88 8.53
CA GLY A 12 7.46 8.03 7.14
C GLY A 12 6.89 6.97 6.18
N LEU A 13 6.03 6.06 6.65
CA LEU A 13 5.25 5.18 5.76
C LEU A 13 3.89 5.82 5.44
N THR A 14 3.59 5.90 4.16
CA THR A 14 2.23 6.16 3.67
C THR A 14 1.67 4.87 3.09
N LEU A 15 0.53 4.42 3.62
CA LEU A 15 -0.21 3.26 3.10
C LEU A 15 -1.50 3.75 2.46
N LEU A 16 -1.66 3.49 1.17
CA LEU A 16 -2.87 3.81 0.41
C LEU A 16 -3.52 2.50 -0.04
N LEU A 17 -4.82 2.38 0.20
CA LEU A 17 -5.63 1.31 -0.38
C LEU A 17 -6.29 1.89 -1.62
N ILE A 18 -6.10 1.27 -2.76
CA ILE A 18 -6.66 1.74 -4.03
C ILE A 18 -7.70 0.69 -4.43
N ASP A 19 -8.94 1.13 -4.69
CA ASP A 19 -9.94 0.22 -5.28
C ASP A 19 -9.59 -0.12 -6.73
N MET A 20 -10.37 -0.99 -7.35
CA MET A 20 -10.12 -1.40 -8.72
C MET A 20 -11.38 -1.31 -9.57
N LEU A 21 -11.66 -0.11 -10.09
CA LEU A 21 -12.80 0.18 -10.96
C LEU A 21 -14.15 -0.16 -10.31
N GLU A 22 -14.19 -0.19 -8.98
CA GLU A 22 -15.39 -0.59 -8.24
C GLU A 22 -16.30 0.62 -8.03
N ASP A 23 -17.59 0.35 -7.90
CA ASP A 23 -18.56 1.39 -7.57
C ASP A 23 -18.27 2.03 -6.19
N ARG A 24 -18.45 3.34 -6.10
CA ARG A 24 -18.16 4.12 -4.87
C ARG A 24 -18.94 3.60 -3.66
N ASP A 25 -20.21 3.24 -3.82
CA ASP A 25 -21.04 2.78 -2.71
C ASP A 25 -20.63 1.39 -2.25
N LEU A 26 -20.26 0.51 -3.19
CA LEU A 26 -19.66 -0.78 -2.87
C LEU A 26 -18.36 -0.60 -2.09
N VAL A 27 -17.45 0.26 -2.55
CA VAL A 27 -16.20 0.55 -1.85
C VAL A 27 -16.49 1.10 -0.45
N ALA A 28 -17.38 2.10 -0.33
CA ALA A 28 -17.74 2.69 0.97
C ALA A 28 -18.31 1.65 1.96
N LYS A 29 -19.13 0.72 1.47
CA LYS A 29 -19.66 -0.40 2.26
C LYS A 29 -18.52 -1.31 2.74
N VAL A 30 -17.61 -1.71 1.87
CA VAL A 30 -16.47 -2.57 2.21
C VAL A 30 -15.53 -1.88 3.20
N VAL A 31 -15.26 -0.59 3.02
CA VAL A 31 -14.44 0.23 3.94
C VAL A 31 -15.02 0.22 5.35
N LYS A 32 -16.34 0.42 5.49
CA LYS A 32 -17.03 0.35 6.78
C LYS A 32 -16.98 -1.05 7.38
N GLN A 33 -17.30 -2.09 6.59
CA GLN A 33 -17.33 -3.48 7.06
C GLN A 33 -15.96 -3.96 7.54
N ARG A 34 -14.90 -3.67 6.78
CA ARG A 34 -13.51 -4.06 7.09
C ARG A 34 -12.83 -3.10 8.06
N LYS A 35 -13.50 -2.01 8.43
CA LYS A 35 -13.01 -0.97 9.34
C LYS A 35 -11.64 -0.46 8.89
N TYR A 36 -11.48 -0.19 7.59
CA TYR A 36 -10.21 0.32 7.09
C TYR A 36 -9.91 1.69 7.73
N VAL A 37 -8.69 1.83 8.23
CA VAL A 37 -8.22 3.08 8.86
C VAL A 37 -7.18 3.82 8.03
N ALA A 38 -6.61 3.13 7.03
CA ALA A 38 -5.78 3.76 6.03
C ALA A 38 -6.65 4.52 5.02
N PRO A 39 -6.15 5.58 4.37
CA PRO A 39 -6.81 6.20 3.24
C PRO A 39 -7.16 5.20 2.16
N VAL A 40 -8.38 5.31 1.63
CA VAL A 40 -8.89 4.51 0.53
C VAL A 40 -9.16 5.45 -0.64
N LEU A 41 -8.60 5.13 -1.80
CA LEU A 41 -8.64 5.95 -3.00
C LEU A 41 -9.50 5.28 -4.09
N LEU A 42 -10.38 6.13 -4.62
CA LEU A 42 -11.06 6.14 -5.93
C LEU A 42 -10.20 5.87 -7.17
N ASP A 43 -10.11 4.66 -7.74
CA ASP A 43 -9.57 4.46 -9.11
C ASP A 43 -10.67 4.08 -10.10
N SER A 44 -11.73 4.88 -10.14
CA SER A 44 -12.91 4.68 -11.00
C SER A 44 -12.62 4.71 -12.50
N GLU A 45 -11.49 5.31 -12.91
CA GLU A 45 -11.03 5.37 -14.30
C GLU A 45 -9.90 4.35 -14.60
N GLY A 46 -9.41 3.63 -13.59
CA GLY A 46 -8.36 2.61 -13.75
C GLY A 46 -6.99 3.20 -14.09
N ARG A 47 -6.75 4.49 -13.81
CA ARG A 47 -5.50 5.17 -14.13
C ARG A 47 -4.34 4.60 -13.32
N ALA A 48 -4.55 4.35 -12.03
CA ALA A 48 -3.50 3.76 -11.19
C ALA A 48 -3.24 2.30 -11.60
N ILE A 49 -4.29 1.53 -11.86
CA ILE A 49 -4.19 0.14 -12.33
C ILE A 49 -3.40 0.05 -13.62
N ALA A 50 -3.70 0.90 -14.60
CA ALA A 50 -3.01 0.96 -15.88
C ALA A 50 -1.54 1.36 -15.70
N ALA A 51 -1.27 2.45 -14.98
CA ALA A 51 0.09 2.97 -14.76
C ALA A 51 1.01 1.93 -14.11
N TYR A 52 0.48 1.13 -13.19
CA TYR A 52 1.23 0.10 -12.49
C TYR A 52 1.04 -1.32 -13.05
N TRP A 53 0.33 -1.47 -14.17
CA TRP A 53 0.08 -2.74 -14.85
C TRP A 53 -0.51 -3.80 -13.91
N VAL A 54 -1.43 -3.41 -13.03
CA VAL A 54 -2.09 -4.31 -12.08
C VAL A 54 -3.10 -5.17 -12.83
N ARG A 55 -3.05 -6.50 -12.61
CA ARG A 55 -3.93 -7.47 -13.31
C ARG A 55 -4.66 -8.42 -12.36
N ALA A 56 -4.38 -8.33 -11.07
CA ALA A 56 -4.97 -9.20 -10.05
C ALA A 56 -4.95 -8.51 -8.69
N THR A 57 -5.95 -8.83 -7.86
CA THR A 57 -6.04 -8.34 -6.48
C THR A 57 -5.79 -9.47 -5.46
N PRO A 58 -5.14 -9.18 -4.31
CA PRO A 58 -4.43 -7.94 -4.04
C PRO A 58 -3.12 -7.88 -4.82
N THR A 59 -2.73 -6.68 -5.25
CA THR A 59 -1.35 -6.36 -5.66
C THR A 59 -0.83 -5.28 -4.73
N ILE A 60 0.37 -5.45 -4.20
CA ILE A 60 1.06 -4.48 -3.34
C ILE A 60 2.27 -3.93 -4.09
N ILE A 61 2.38 -2.61 -4.12
CA ILE A 61 3.49 -1.91 -4.74
C ILE A 61 4.20 -1.13 -3.64
N VAL A 62 5.51 -1.35 -3.53
CA VAL A 62 6.35 -0.64 -2.57
C VAL A 62 7.14 0.40 -3.34
N ILE A 63 6.95 1.67 -2.95
CA ILE A 63 7.60 2.81 -3.58
C ILE A 63 8.61 3.40 -2.59
N GLY A 64 9.82 3.61 -3.06
CA GLY A 64 10.92 4.22 -2.32
C GLY A 64 10.69 5.71 -2.07
N ARG A 65 11.49 6.30 -1.17
CA ARG A 65 11.39 7.73 -0.85
C ARG A 65 11.74 8.64 -2.03
N ASP A 66 12.51 8.12 -2.99
CA ASP A 66 12.89 8.76 -4.24
C ASP A 66 11.84 8.57 -5.36
N GLY A 67 10.71 7.91 -5.07
CA GLY A 67 9.65 7.61 -6.03
C GLY A 67 9.91 6.35 -6.88
N THR A 68 11.00 5.63 -6.67
CA THR A 68 11.29 4.40 -7.41
C THR A 68 10.38 3.25 -6.95
N VAL A 69 9.97 2.38 -7.89
CA VAL A 69 9.25 1.15 -7.53
C VAL A 69 10.25 0.11 -7.05
N LEU A 70 10.26 -0.18 -5.75
CA LEU A 70 11.17 -1.14 -5.12
C LEU A 70 10.66 -2.58 -5.25
N ALA A 71 9.34 -2.77 -5.23
CA ALA A 71 8.73 -4.09 -5.36
C ALA A 71 7.30 -4.03 -5.89
N LYS A 72 6.90 -5.09 -6.58
CA LYS A 72 5.51 -5.40 -6.93
C LYS A 72 5.21 -6.85 -6.54
N VAL A 73 4.22 -7.03 -5.67
CA VAL A 73 3.86 -8.33 -5.10
C VAL A 73 2.42 -8.65 -5.45
N ILE A 74 2.21 -9.76 -6.14
CA ILE A 74 0.88 -10.25 -6.51
C ILE A 74 0.44 -11.32 -5.49
N GLY A 75 -0.79 -11.18 -5.01
CA GLY A 75 -1.40 -12.07 -4.03
C GLY A 75 -1.16 -11.67 -2.57
N PRO A 76 -1.84 -12.34 -1.63
CA PRO A 76 -1.74 -12.01 -0.21
C PRO A 76 -0.33 -12.30 0.33
N ARG A 77 0.12 -11.49 1.28
CA ARG A 77 1.31 -11.72 2.10
C ARG A 77 1.06 -11.30 3.54
N PRO A 78 1.73 -11.93 4.51
CA PRO A 78 1.60 -11.59 5.93
C PRO A 78 2.41 -10.34 6.29
N TRP A 79 2.13 -9.20 5.66
CA TRP A 79 2.86 -7.94 5.89
C TRP A 79 2.87 -7.49 7.36
N ALA A 80 1.82 -7.86 8.10
CA ALA A 80 1.69 -7.58 9.52
C ALA A 80 2.19 -8.74 10.40
N GLN A 81 3.13 -9.55 9.92
CA GLN A 81 3.94 -10.46 10.74
C GLN A 81 5.37 -9.91 10.88
N ALA A 82 6.22 -10.61 11.62
CA ALA A 82 7.55 -10.12 12.00
C ALA A 82 8.40 -9.76 10.78
N GLU A 83 8.43 -10.62 9.77
CA GLU A 83 9.22 -10.46 8.55
C GLU A 83 8.77 -9.25 7.74
N GLY A 84 7.45 -9.10 7.57
CA GLY A 84 6.86 -7.96 6.86
C GLY A 84 7.14 -6.64 7.56
N ARG A 85 7.06 -6.61 8.90
CA ARG A 85 7.42 -5.42 9.70
C ARG A 85 8.90 -5.11 9.62
N ALA A 86 9.76 -6.11 9.73
CA ALA A 86 11.21 -5.94 9.66
C ALA A 86 11.62 -5.33 8.31
N LEU A 87 11.03 -5.80 7.21
CA LEU A 87 11.24 -5.21 5.89
C LEU A 87 10.82 -3.73 5.84
N LEU A 88 9.61 -3.40 6.30
CA LEU A 88 9.13 -2.02 6.31
C LEU A 88 10.03 -1.12 7.17
N GLN A 89 10.45 -1.58 8.35
CA GLN A 89 11.38 -0.86 9.21
C GLN A 89 12.74 -0.65 8.54
N ALA A 90 13.27 -1.66 7.85
CA ALA A 90 14.53 -1.55 7.12
C ALA A 90 14.43 -0.51 5.99
N LEU A 91 13.35 -0.53 5.22
CA LEU A 91 13.11 0.46 4.15
C LEU A 91 12.97 1.89 4.71
N LEU A 92 12.32 2.05 5.86
CA LEU A 92 12.19 3.36 6.50
C LEU A 92 13.52 3.93 6.99
N LYS A 93 14.43 3.06 7.49
CA LYS A 93 15.78 3.43 7.95
C LYS A 93 16.76 3.66 6.80
N GLY A 94 16.68 2.85 5.74
CA GLY A 94 17.60 2.85 4.60
C GLY A 94 17.46 4.04 3.65
N GLY A 95 16.50 4.94 3.88
CA GLY A 95 16.29 6.15 3.08
C GLY A 95 17.35 7.25 3.20
N SER A 96 18.56 6.93 3.69
CA SER A 96 19.69 7.86 3.86
C SER A 96 20.95 7.45 3.07
N ALA A 97 20.80 6.73 1.97
CA ALA A 97 21.96 6.25 1.20
C ALA A 97 21.82 6.54 -0.30
N HIS A 98 21.87 7.82 -0.68
CA HIS A 98 22.40 8.27 -1.97
C HIS A 98 23.13 9.59 -1.75
N GLY A 99 24.42 9.46 -1.46
CA GLY A 99 25.34 10.55 -1.19
C GLY A 99 26.71 9.97 -0.89
N GLN A 100 27.31 9.34 -1.89
CA GLN A 100 28.76 9.19 -2.09
C GLN A 100 29.01 9.17 -3.60
#